data_AF-A0A7K1JDJ9-F1
#
_entry.id   AF-A0A7K1JDJ9-F1
#
_cell.length_a   1.000
_cell.length_b   1.000
_cell.length_c   1.000
_cell.angle_alpha   90.00
_cell.angle_beta   90.00
_cell.angle_gamma   90.00
#
_symmetry.space_group_name_H-M   'P 1'
#
loop_
_entity.id
_entity.type
_entity.pdbx_description
1 polymer ?
#
loop_
_entity_poly.entity_id
_entity_poly.type
_entity_poly.pdbx_seq_one_letter_code
_entity_poly.pdbx_strand_id
1 'polypeptide(L)'
;MWEFVVLLVLLGALLLLAAPWLRRTRNGESGTLLITGVSPRPEATGEQFVTIAGVLNGPSVTEHEVYGRVAMDVTNWPVVGQLVPVVYSAKNPDNWTFAPHAPQG
;
A
#
# COMPACT_ATOMS: atom_id res chain seq x y z
N MET A 1 -24.69 -18.11 33.87
CA MET A 1 -23.56 -17.25 34.30
C MET A 1 -22.20 -17.74 33.81
N TRP A 2 -21.84 -19.03 33.96
CA TRP A 2 -20.54 -19.57 33.52
C TRP A 2 -20.28 -19.44 32.00
N GLU A 3 -21.31 -19.58 31.18
CA GLU A 3 -21.21 -19.46 29.72
C GLU A 3 -20.67 -18.09 29.28
N PHE A 4 -21.08 -17.00 29.94
CA PHE A 4 -20.56 -15.65 29.66
C PHE A 4 -19.08 -15.51 30.01
N VAL A 5 -18.62 -16.18 31.08
CA VAL A 5 -17.20 -16.21 31.47
C VAL A 5 -16.38 -16.96 30.41
N VAL A 6 -16.88 -18.11 29.94
CA VAL A 6 -16.23 -18.89 28.88
C VAL A 6 -16.17 -18.08 27.57
N LEU A 7 -17.25 -17.39 27.20
CA LEU A 7 -17.29 -16.54 26.01
C LEU A 7 -16.29 -15.38 26.08
N LEU A 8 -16.16 -14.71 27.23
CA LEU A 8 -15.19 -13.63 27.42
C LEU A 8 -13.75 -14.15 27.33
N VAL A 9 -13.46 -15.34 27.88
CA VAL A 9 -12.14 -15.97 27.78
C VAL A 9 -11.81 -16.34 26.33
N LEU A 10 -12.75 -16.93 25.61
CA LEU A 10 -12.57 -17.27 24.19
C LEU A 10 -12.36 -16.03 23.33
N LEU A 11 -13.14 -14.96 23.56
CA LEU A 11 -12.99 -13.70 22.84
C LEU A 11 -11.63 -13.05 23.13
N GLY A 12 -11.19 -13.05 24.39
CA GLY A 12 -9.88 -12.54 24.78
C GLY A 12 -8.74 -13.34 24.14
N ALA A 13 -8.82 -14.68 24.15
CA ALA A 13 -7.86 -15.55 23.50
C ALA A 13 -7.81 -15.31 21.98
N LEU A 14 -8.96 -15.15 21.34
CA LEU A 14 -9.06 -14.85 19.92
C LEU A 14 -8.42 -13.50 19.57
N LEU A 15 -8.68 -12.46 20.37
CA LEU A 15 -8.07 -11.15 20.19
C LEU A 15 -6.55 -11.19 20.36
N LEU A 16 -6.03 -11.96 21.33
CA LEU A 16 -4.59 -12.11 21.52
C LEU A 16 -3.91 -12.82 20.33
N LEU A 17 -4.56 -13.83 19.75
CA LEU A 17 -4.07 -14.52 18.56
C LEU A 17 -4.16 -13.65 17.30
N ALA A 18 -5.20 -12.83 17.18
CA ALA A 18 -5.39 -11.93 16.04
C ALA A 18 -4.53 -10.65 16.12
N ALA A 19 -4.15 -10.21 17.32
CA ALA A 19 -3.37 -9.00 17.55
C ALA A 19 -2.08 -8.87 16.71
N PRO A 20 -1.20 -9.90 16.60
CA PRO A 20 0.02 -9.77 15.79
C PRO A 20 -0.25 -9.65 14.28
N TRP A 21 -1.37 -10.17 13.79
CA TRP A 21 -1.77 -9.99 12.39
C TRP A 21 -2.23 -8.56 12.12
N LEU A 22 -2.91 -7.96 13.09
CA LEU A 22 -3.35 -6.57 13.03
C LEU A 22 -2.21 -5.56 13.23
N ARG A 23 -1.21 -5.94 14.03
CA ARG A 23 -0.03 -5.12 14.37
C ARG A 23 1.15 -5.33 13.43
N ARG A 24 0.95 -5.91 12.24
CA ARG A 24 2.01 -6.02 11.24
C ARG A 24 2.30 -4.63 10.66
N THR A 25 2.99 -3.80 11.45
CA THR A 25 3.58 -2.55 10.99
C THR A 25 4.48 -2.92 9.82
N ARG A 26 4.15 -2.41 8.63
CA ARG A 26 4.97 -2.58 7.44
C ARG A 26 6.27 -1.83 7.70
N ASN A 27 7.29 -2.49 8.25
CA ASN A 27 8.68 -2.01 8.21
C ASN A 27 9.11 -2.06 6.74
N GLY A 28 8.63 -1.09 5.96
CA GLY A 28 9.06 -0.86 4.61
C GLY A 28 10.11 0.25 4.60
N GLU A 29 11.03 0.16 3.67
CA GLU A 29 11.97 1.22 3.38
C GLU A 29 11.28 2.32 2.58
N SER A 30 11.72 3.56 2.79
CA SER A 30 11.25 4.69 2.00
C SER A 30 12.05 4.76 0.71
N GLY A 31 11.35 4.95 -0.41
CA GLY A 31 11.94 5.09 -1.74
C GLY A 31 11.15 6.08 -2.58
N THR A 32 11.54 6.18 -3.84
CA THR A 32 10.86 6.97 -4.85
C THR A 32 10.53 6.09 -6.04
N LEU A 33 9.32 6.23 -6.57
CA LEU A 33 8.85 5.56 -7.77
C LEU A 33 8.75 6.59 -8.89
N LEU A 34 9.45 6.33 -9.99
CA LEU A 34 9.23 7.05 -11.25
C LEU A 34 8.11 6.34 -12.01
N ILE A 35 7.00 7.02 -12.24
CA ILE A 35 5.87 6.46 -12.98
C ILE A 35 6.19 6.45 -14.48
N THR A 36 6.18 5.28 -15.10
CA THR A 36 6.44 5.09 -16.54
C THR A 36 5.18 4.70 -17.32
N GLY A 37 4.15 4.20 -16.64
CA GLY A 37 2.87 3.86 -17.25
C GLY A 37 1.72 3.99 -16.26
N VAL A 38 0.57 4.44 -16.75
CA VAL A 38 -0.66 4.57 -15.97
C VAL A 38 -1.83 4.11 -16.82
N SER A 39 -2.77 3.37 -16.24
CA SER A 39 -4.03 3.04 -16.92
C SER A 39 -4.83 4.31 -17.24
N PRO A 40 -5.61 4.32 -18.34
CA PRO A 40 -6.45 5.47 -18.69
C PRO A 40 -7.38 5.89 -17.55
N ARG A 41 -7.52 7.20 -17.34
CA ARG A 41 -8.46 7.76 -16.39
C ARG A 41 -9.90 7.47 -16.85
N PRO A 42 -10.74 6.83 -16.02
CA PRO A 42 -12.13 6.57 -16.38
C PRO A 42 -12.97 7.84 -16.33
N GLU A 43 -14.03 7.90 -17.13
CA GLU A 43 -15.09 8.91 -17.03
C GLU A 43 -16.07 8.58 -15.90
N ALA A 44 -15.56 8.59 -14.67
CA ALA A 44 -16.32 8.32 -13.45
C ALA A 44 -15.89 9.28 -12.33
N THR A 45 -16.66 9.32 -11.24
CA THR A 45 -16.36 10.14 -10.04
C THR A 45 -15.96 9.26 -8.86
N GLY A 46 -15.18 9.82 -7.94
CA GLY A 46 -14.77 9.16 -6.69
C GLY A 46 -13.59 8.21 -6.86
N GLU A 47 -13.50 7.21 -5.99
CA GLU A 47 -12.40 6.23 -6.00
C GLU A 47 -12.52 5.25 -7.17
N GLN A 48 -11.45 5.14 -7.95
CA GLN A 48 -11.31 4.20 -9.04
C GLN A 48 -9.97 3.48 -8.96
N PHE A 49 -9.89 2.30 -9.58
CA PHE A 49 -8.64 1.56 -9.62
C PHE A 49 -7.76 2.03 -10.76
N VAL A 50 -6.54 2.45 -10.42
CA VAL A 50 -5.48 2.73 -11.39
C VAL A 50 -4.47 1.58 -11.39
N THR A 51 -3.97 1.23 -12.58
CA THR A 51 -2.78 0.37 -12.73
C THR A 51 -1.59 1.27 -13.03
N ILE A 52 -0.50 1.06 -12.31
CA ILE A 52 0.73 1.87 -12.36
C ILE A 52 1.89 0.95 -12.70
N ALA A 53 2.67 1.37 -13.68
CA ALA A 53 3.99 0.83 -13.99
C ALA A 53 5.03 1.91 -13.67
N GLY A 54 6.17 1.51 -13.14
CA GLY A 54 7.23 2.45 -12.81
C GLY A 54 8.53 1.80 -12.41
N VAL A 55 9.53 2.64 -12.15
CA VAL A 55 10.87 2.24 -11.69
C VAL A 55 11.08 2.75 -10.27
N LEU A 56 11.22 1.82 -9.34
CA LEU A 56 11.44 2.06 -7.92
C LEU A 56 12.94 2.20 -7.62
N ASN A 57 13.27 3.23 -6.86
CA ASN A 57 14.62 3.47 -6.33
C ASN A 57 14.55 3.70 -4.83
N GLY A 58 15.46 3.08 -4.08
CA GLY A 58 15.57 3.23 -2.64
C GLY A 58 16.90 2.72 -2.08
N PRO A 59 17.10 2.77 -0.76
CA PRO A 59 18.38 2.42 -0.13
C PRO A 59 18.87 1.00 -0.44
N SER A 60 17.94 0.03 -0.46
CA SER A 60 18.24 -1.38 -0.73
C SER A 60 18.01 -1.82 -2.18
N VAL A 61 17.49 -0.94 -3.05
CA VAL A 61 17.02 -1.30 -4.39
C VAL A 61 17.39 -0.22 -5.39
N THR A 62 18.11 -0.59 -6.44
CA THR A 62 18.49 0.30 -7.54
C THR A 62 17.68 -0.07 -8.79
N GLU A 63 16.92 0.89 -9.31
CA GLU A 63 16.18 0.83 -10.58
C GLU A 63 15.36 -0.45 -10.79
N HIS A 64 14.44 -0.74 -9.85
CA HIS A 64 13.60 -1.94 -9.95
C HIS A 64 12.25 -1.62 -10.58
N GLU A 65 11.95 -2.25 -11.71
CA GLU A 65 10.63 -2.13 -12.33
C GLU A 65 9.56 -2.75 -11.45
N VAL A 66 8.46 -2.02 -11.24
CA VAL A 66 7.32 -2.47 -10.45
C VAL A 66 6.01 -2.21 -11.17
N TYR A 67 5.03 -3.05 -10.86
CA TYR A 67 3.66 -2.94 -11.33
C TYR A 67 2.71 -3.04 -10.14
N GLY A 68 1.75 -2.13 -10.05
CA GLY A 68 0.81 -2.08 -8.94
C GLY A 68 -0.58 -1.61 -9.35
N ARG A 69 -1.59 -2.04 -8.60
CA ARG A 69 -2.97 -1.57 -8.77
C ARG A 69 -3.47 -0.99 -7.45
N VAL A 70 -3.90 0.26 -7.46
CA VAL A 70 -4.35 0.98 -6.25
C VAL A 70 -5.68 1.67 -6.50
N ALA A 71 -6.48 1.83 -5.45
CA ALA A 71 -7.66 2.69 -5.49
C ALA A 71 -7.24 4.13 -5.19
N MET A 72 -7.74 5.07 -5.97
CA MET A 72 -7.48 6.50 -5.79
C MET A 72 -8.64 7.32 -6.32
N ASP A 73 -8.80 8.54 -5.80
CA ASP A 73 -9.77 9.48 -6.34
C ASP A 73 -9.38 9.89 -7.77
N VAL A 74 -10.35 9.89 -8.67
CA VAL A 74 -10.17 10.26 -10.09
C VAL A 74 -9.63 11.68 -10.26
N THR A 75 -9.83 12.57 -9.28
CA THR A 75 -9.27 13.93 -9.28
C THR A 75 -7.75 13.93 -9.19
N ASN A 76 -7.16 12.92 -8.53
CA ASN A 76 -5.73 12.81 -8.24
C ASN A 76 -5.05 11.72 -9.09
N TRP A 77 -5.44 11.61 -10.36
CA TRP A 77 -4.96 10.55 -11.24
C TRP A 77 -3.50 10.80 -11.63
N PRO A 78 -2.60 9.82 -11.41
CA PRO A 78 -1.18 10.01 -11.62
C PRO A 78 -0.85 10.15 -13.09
N VAL A 79 0.30 10.76 -13.35
CA VAL A 79 0.80 10.99 -14.70
C VAL A 79 2.15 10.33 -14.90
N VAL A 80 2.41 9.92 -16.13
CA VAL A 80 3.72 9.40 -16.53
C VAL A 80 4.79 10.50 -16.38
N GLY A 81 5.97 10.13 -15.88
CA GLY A 81 7.09 11.02 -15.57
C GLY A 81 7.08 11.56 -14.14
N GLN A 82 6.01 11.34 -13.38
CA GLN A 82 5.92 11.78 -11.99
C GLN A 82 6.84 10.94 -11.10
N LEU A 83 7.59 11.60 -10.20
CA LEU A 83 8.28 10.95 -9.09
C LEU A 83 7.41 11.03 -7.84
N VAL A 84 7.08 9.86 -7.28
CA VAL A 84 6.19 9.75 -6.11
C VAL A 84 6.90 8.99 -4.98
N PRO A 85 6.80 9.47 -3.73
CA PRO A 85 7.40 8.77 -2.61
C PRO A 85 6.59 7.50 -2.28
N VAL A 86 7.31 6.41 -2.04
CA VAL A 86 6.73 5.09 -1.77
C VAL A 86 7.39 4.46 -0.56
N VAL A 87 6.68 3.52 0.05
CA VAL A 87 7.20 2.61 1.06
C VAL A 87 7.17 1.21 0.48
N TYR A 88 8.28 0.48 0.55
CA TYR A 88 8.42 -0.83 -0.07
C TYR A 88 9.13 -1.84 0.84
N SER A 89 8.92 -3.13 0.59
CA SER A 89 9.63 -4.19 1.31
C SER A 89 11.02 -4.42 0.70
N ALA A 90 12.09 -4.22 1.47
CA ALA A 90 13.46 -4.50 1.02
C ALA A 90 13.68 -5.95 0.56
N LYS A 91 12.91 -6.90 1.11
CA LYS A 91 12.96 -8.33 0.71
C LYS A 91 12.18 -8.63 -0.57
N ASN A 92 11.20 -7.80 -0.91
CA ASN A 92 10.33 -7.99 -2.07
C ASN A 92 9.84 -6.60 -2.52
N PRO A 93 10.58 -5.93 -3.43
CA PRO A 93 10.28 -4.57 -3.83
C PRO A 93 8.95 -4.41 -4.58
N ASP A 94 8.41 -5.49 -5.17
CA ASP A 94 7.05 -5.50 -5.75
C ASP A 94 5.96 -5.24 -4.70
N ASN A 95 6.24 -5.49 -3.42
CA ASN A 95 5.36 -5.12 -2.33
C ASN A 95 5.66 -3.69 -1.88
N TRP A 96 5.06 -2.74 -2.59
CA TRP A 96 5.17 -1.31 -2.34
C TRP A 96 3.79 -0.66 -2.20
N THR A 97 3.78 0.54 -1.64
CA THR A 97 2.59 1.39 -1.53
C THR A 97 3.01 2.86 -1.50
N PHE A 98 2.11 3.78 -1.83
CA PHE A 98 2.40 5.20 -1.68
C PHE A 98 2.68 5.56 -0.23
N ALA A 99 3.63 6.47 -0.01
CA ALA A 99 3.90 6.97 1.32
C ALA A 99 2.66 7.72 1.88
N PRO A 100 2.39 7.70 3.19
CA PRO A 100 1.22 8.36 3.78
C PRO A 100 1.11 9.88 3.53
N HIS A 101 2.21 10.52 3.13
CA HIS A 101 2.27 11.94 2.77
C HIS A 101 2.69 12.16 1.30
N ALA A 102 2.60 11.13 0.48
CA ALA A 102 2.79 11.29 -0.95
C ALA A 102 1.77 12.32 -1.46
N PRO A 103 2.19 13.35 -2.22
CA PRO A 103 1.26 14.19 -2.92
C PRO A 103 0.49 13.30 -3.90
N GLN A 104 -0.76 13.01 -3.55
CA GLN A 104 -1.75 12.46 -4.45
C GLN A 104 -2.27 13.66 -5.24
N GLY A 105 -1.45 14.12 -6.19
CA GLY A 105 -1.74 15.29 -7.03
C GLY A 105 -2.77 14.97 -8.10
#